data_AF-A0A9W9I5K3-F1
#
_entry.id   AF-A0A9W9I5K3-F1
#
_cell.length_a   1.000
_cell.length_b   1.000
_cell.length_c   1.000
_cell.angle_alpha   90.00
_cell.angle_beta   90.00
_cell.angle_gamma   90.00
#
_symmetry.space_group_name_H-M   'P 1'
#
loop_
_entity.id
_entity.type
_entity.pdbx_description
1 polymer ?
#
loop_
_entity_poly.entity_id
_entity_poly.type
_entity_poly.pdbx_seq_one_letter_code
_entity_poly.pdbx_strand_id
1 'polypeptide(L)'
;MSRPFKPRDIACARCFRLKRKCDHVKPTCGECRRKGAECLPARSRKSGDSITVPVAYLKDLERRVAELENSSSGTSSGVELCDTGVQTDAAVNESNDLDMALCVPSPSWRNGTEEEHALVLLPGLQPPGQISQLSPFSQSSIMDAFLQLNDESFDFLRIEKGPTLPLAGEDSIWLTELYTNIYFSISHREWPFLNESAWKIWHREEGVTGQAEWQCFFLRMVYAIGACLCSTMHRDPAHLARSKALYDSAMNYYAHVMGHPSMVLQVQASLLLIVYALHSPSSEEIATTVSSILPFCITAITHLQKSARTHCHDEAAAASGEVMSEGMFITCYMLNEIIASGWDRPVSPSYRTVDDDFCILGDTIQTPFRTNPALGHLFRLRKIQHNIRRSLEQSRWQLSEAKDAFNSSLKSALDIWRQDIPRYGISNVPCGYYHPNWMKNLYDYSILILMEEKRNFLDQEGTEEIFSAVVEVCLKFRRLQEEGHVMCFTWSALVFQFRAAIMLLYLIWATRPIMSSLVLQGQNVYDSPEAIEACTKNFACFADRWEDAMPYSKLYQYLHQKILQSTGVIGMDTDLPTLAEAEAHLDQLKENYLHRAILGMIEDIMYGGFVQCEVIPDLLVTDME
;
A
#
# COMPACT_ATOMS: atom_id res chain seq x y z
N MET A 1 -11.31 -15.39 28.69
CA MET A 1 -12.49 -15.62 27.83
C MET A 1 -13.31 -14.35 27.78
N SER A 2 -13.33 -13.67 26.63
CA SER A 2 -13.99 -12.36 26.46
C SER A 2 -15.27 -12.53 25.66
N ARG A 3 -16.39 -11.92 26.10
CA ARG A 3 -17.68 -12.03 25.39
C ARG A 3 -17.66 -11.21 24.09
N PRO A 4 -18.26 -11.70 22.98
CA PRO A 4 -18.35 -10.94 21.74
C PRO A 4 -19.27 -9.72 21.91
N PHE A 5 -18.84 -8.58 21.37
CA PHE A 5 -19.59 -7.32 21.39
C PHE A 5 -20.68 -7.37 20.31
N LYS A 6 -21.96 -7.25 20.68
CA LYS A 6 -23.04 -7.06 19.70
C LYS A 6 -23.18 -5.56 19.38
N PRO A 7 -23.26 -5.15 18.11
CA PRO A 7 -23.58 -3.78 17.75
C PRO A 7 -24.99 -3.41 18.27
N ARG A 8 -25.20 -2.14 18.62
CA ARG A 8 -26.50 -1.64 19.07
C ARG A 8 -27.31 -1.16 17.87
N ASP A 9 -28.47 -1.76 17.64
CA ASP A 9 -29.34 -1.38 16.52
C ASP A 9 -29.79 0.09 16.61
N ILE A 10 -29.64 0.82 15.51
CA ILE A 10 -29.95 2.25 15.43
C ILE A 10 -31.42 2.44 14.99
N ALA A 11 -32.13 3.37 15.63
CA ALA A 11 -33.52 3.68 15.27
C ALA A 11 -33.63 4.40 13.92
N CYS A 12 -34.67 4.11 13.12
CA CYS A 12 -34.89 4.77 11.84
C CYS A 12 -35.04 6.31 11.98
N ALA A 13 -34.75 7.07 10.93
CA ALA A 13 -34.69 8.55 11.00
C ALA A 13 -35.97 9.19 11.58
N ARG A 14 -37.14 8.63 11.27
CA ARG A 14 -38.43 9.10 11.79
C ARG A 14 -38.59 8.83 13.29
N CYS A 15 -38.32 7.61 13.75
CA CYS A 15 -38.39 7.27 15.17
C CYS A 15 -37.33 8.02 15.99
N PHE A 16 -36.12 8.17 15.46
CA PHE A 16 -35.04 8.96 16.06
C PHE A 16 -35.45 10.44 16.22
N ARG A 17 -35.89 11.10 15.15
CA ARG A 17 -36.34 12.50 15.18
C ARG A 17 -37.52 12.73 16.13
N LEU A 18 -38.44 11.77 16.22
CA LEU A 18 -39.61 11.85 17.12
C LEU A 18 -39.33 11.30 18.53
N LYS A 19 -38.08 10.89 18.84
CA LYS A 19 -37.67 10.26 20.10
C LYS A 19 -38.57 9.09 20.53
N ARG A 20 -39.04 8.29 19.58
CA ARG A 20 -39.88 7.10 19.80
C ARG A 20 -39.06 5.81 19.70
N LYS A 21 -39.45 4.79 20.49
CA LYS A 21 -38.85 3.46 20.42
C LYS A 21 -39.07 2.85 19.03
N CYS A 22 -37.98 2.42 18.39
CA CYS A 22 -38.00 1.67 17.15
C CYS A 22 -38.01 0.17 17.48
N ASP A 23 -38.71 -0.64 16.71
CA ASP A 23 -38.65 -2.12 16.78
C ASP A 23 -37.65 -2.71 15.77
N HIS A 24 -37.03 -1.86 14.93
CA HIS A 24 -35.96 -2.17 13.98
C HIS A 24 -36.32 -3.21 12.90
N VAL A 25 -37.60 -3.57 12.79
CA VAL A 25 -38.11 -4.47 11.75
C VAL A 25 -37.94 -3.83 10.37
N LYS A 26 -37.13 -4.44 9.51
CA LYS A 26 -37.04 -4.10 8.07
C LYS A 26 -38.18 -4.77 7.29
N PRO A 27 -38.65 -4.20 6.16
CA PRO A 27 -38.25 -2.91 5.56
C PRO A 27 -38.91 -1.69 6.23
N THR A 28 -40.00 -1.88 6.98
CA THR A 28 -40.68 -0.79 7.71
C THR A 28 -40.93 -1.16 9.17
N CYS A 29 -40.42 -0.34 10.08
CA CYS A 29 -40.61 -0.48 11.52
C CYS A 29 -42.10 -0.30 11.88
N GLY A 30 -42.59 -0.98 12.92
CA GLY A 30 -44.02 -1.06 13.23
C GLY A 30 -44.68 0.30 13.53
N GLU A 31 -43.92 1.24 14.10
CA GLU A 31 -44.37 2.62 14.32
C GLU A 31 -44.50 3.42 13.02
N CYS A 32 -43.60 3.20 12.05
CA CYS A 32 -43.68 3.83 10.74
C CYS A 32 -44.82 3.24 9.90
N ARG A 33 -44.96 1.90 9.92
CA ARG A 33 -46.01 1.14 9.24
C ARG A 33 -47.42 1.53 9.71
N ARG A 34 -47.68 1.55 11.02
CA ARG A 34 -48.97 2.00 11.61
C ARG A 34 -49.33 3.45 11.31
N LYS A 35 -48.39 4.26 10.85
CA LYS A 35 -48.59 5.67 10.51
C LYS A 35 -48.35 5.95 9.03
N GLY A 36 -48.37 4.93 8.17
CA GLY A 36 -48.35 5.04 6.70
C GLY A 36 -47.26 5.94 6.14
N ALA A 37 -46.08 6.01 6.79
CA ALA A 37 -45.04 6.94 6.34
C ALA A 37 -43.64 6.33 6.41
N GLU A 38 -42.85 6.80 5.46
CA GLU A 38 -41.49 6.42 5.09
C GLU A 38 -40.57 6.09 6.27
N CYS A 39 -39.88 4.96 6.19
CA CYS A 39 -39.05 4.39 7.26
C CYS A 39 -37.57 4.36 6.85
N LEU A 40 -37.00 5.55 6.61
CA LEU A 40 -35.61 5.67 6.14
C LEU A 40 -34.57 5.35 7.25
N PRO A 41 -33.39 4.83 6.89
CA PRO A 41 -32.23 4.74 7.78
C PRO A 41 -31.93 6.07 8.47
N ALA A 42 -31.31 6.00 9.66
CA ALA A 42 -30.94 7.20 10.42
C ALA A 42 -30.12 8.18 9.57
N ARG A 43 -30.36 9.49 9.77
CA ARG A 43 -29.70 10.64 9.08
C ARG A 43 -30.10 10.93 7.62
N SER A 44 -30.90 10.10 6.95
CA SER A 44 -31.44 10.48 5.63
C SER A 44 -32.29 11.78 5.68
N ARG A 45 -32.08 12.70 4.73
CA ARG A 45 -32.81 13.97 4.58
C ARG A 45 -33.63 13.97 3.29
N LYS A 46 -34.78 14.67 3.29
CA LYS A 46 -35.73 14.72 2.16
C LYS A 46 -35.34 15.64 0.98
N SER A 47 -34.21 16.35 1.05
CA SER A 47 -33.71 17.15 -0.08
C SER A 47 -32.68 16.32 -0.83
N GLY A 48 -32.88 16.12 -2.14
CA GLY A 48 -32.10 15.19 -2.97
C GLY A 48 -30.67 15.61 -3.30
N ASP A 49 -30.13 16.63 -2.63
CA ASP A 49 -28.88 17.32 -3.00
C ASP A 49 -27.58 16.56 -2.68
N SER A 50 -27.66 15.26 -2.36
CA SER A 50 -26.47 14.40 -2.21
C SER A 50 -26.74 12.93 -2.56
N ILE A 51 -27.38 12.69 -3.69
CA ILE A 51 -27.29 11.39 -4.38
C ILE A 51 -26.64 11.61 -5.74
N THR A 52 -25.31 11.60 -5.77
CA THR A 52 -24.53 11.66 -7.02
C THR A 52 -24.56 10.29 -7.69
N VAL A 53 -25.68 9.96 -8.35
CA VAL A 53 -25.79 8.73 -9.14
C VAL A 53 -24.99 8.90 -10.44
N PRO A 54 -24.02 8.03 -10.77
CA PRO A 54 -23.31 8.11 -12.04
C PRO A 54 -24.28 8.01 -13.22
N VAL A 55 -24.16 8.91 -14.21
CA VAL A 55 -25.05 8.96 -15.38
C VAL A 55 -25.02 7.63 -16.16
N ALA A 56 -23.89 6.93 -16.17
CA ALA A 56 -23.78 5.59 -16.73
C ALA A 56 -24.64 4.56 -15.97
N TYR A 57 -24.65 4.60 -14.63
CA TYR A 57 -25.46 3.70 -13.79
C TYR A 57 -26.96 4.01 -13.90
N LEU A 58 -27.35 5.28 -14.09
CA LEU A 58 -28.73 5.63 -14.47
C LEU A 58 -29.13 4.99 -15.80
N LYS A 59 -28.30 5.11 -16.84
CA LYS A 59 -28.55 4.49 -18.15
C LYS A 59 -28.54 2.96 -18.11
N ASP A 60 -27.74 2.36 -17.23
CA ASP A 60 -27.71 0.91 -17.03
C ASP A 60 -28.98 0.42 -16.32
N LEU A 61 -29.43 1.14 -15.29
CA LEU A 61 -30.73 0.92 -14.64
C LEU A 61 -31.91 1.11 -15.60
N GLU A 62 -31.92 2.18 -16.41
CA GLU A 62 -32.96 2.43 -17.43
C GLU A 62 -33.04 1.28 -18.44
N ARG A 63 -31.89 0.76 -18.91
CA ARG A 63 -31.84 -0.42 -19.79
C ARG A 63 -32.40 -1.67 -19.10
N ARG A 64 -31.97 -1.95 -17.87
CA ARG A 64 -32.38 -3.14 -17.11
C ARG A 64 -33.85 -3.10 -16.70
N VAL A 65 -34.40 -1.92 -16.44
CA VAL A 65 -35.84 -1.71 -16.24
C VAL A 65 -36.60 -2.00 -17.54
N ALA A 66 -36.17 -1.48 -18.68
CA ALA A 66 -36.80 -1.76 -19.98
C ALA A 66 -36.76 -3.27 -20.35
N GLU A 67 -35.64 -3.96 -20.06
CA GLU A 67 -35.53 -5.42 -20.22
C GLU A 67 -36.51 -6.18 -19.32
N LEU A 68 -36.67 -5.76 -18.07
CA LEU A 68 -37.58 -6.37 -17.10
C LEU A 68 -39.06 -6.08 -17.39
N GLU A 69 -39.42 -4.88 -17.86
CA GLU A 69 -40.78 -4.52 -18.26
C GLU A 69 -41.24 -5.31 -19.50
N ASN A 70 -40.35 -5.48 -20.48
CA ASN A 70 -40.57 -6.35 -21.63
C ASN A 70 -40.70 -7.83 -21.23
N SER A 71 -39.95 -8.28 -20.21
CA SER A 71 -40.03 -9.67 -19.70
C SER A 71 -41.28 -9.93 -18.83
N SER A 72 -41.71 -8.93 -18.06
CA SER A 72 -42.88 -9.00 -17.16
C SER A 72 -44.20 -9.14 -17.93
N SER A 73 -44.25 -8.58 -19.15
CA SER A 73 -45.44 -8.62 -20.03
C SER A 73 -45.76 -10.02 -20.59
N GLY A 74 -44.86 -11.02 -20.40
CA GLY A 74 -45.00 -12.35 -20.98
C GLY A 74 -45.51 -13.47 -20.05
N THR A 75 -45.63 -13.27 -18.74
CA THR A 75 -45.96 -14.36 -17.79
C THR A 75 -46.93 -13.96 -16.69
N SER A 76 -48.22 -13.89 -17.01
CA SER A 76 -49.32 -13.86 -16.02
C SER A 76 -50.29 -15.04 -16.25
N SER A 77 -49.93 -16.21 -15.72
CA SER A 77 -50.86 -17.34 -15.63
C SER A 77 -51.89 -17.07 -14.54
N GLY A 78 -53.17 -17.10 -14.88
CA GLY A 78 -54.25 -16.91 -13.91
C GLY A 78 -54.42 -18.10 -12.97
N VAL A 79 -54.64 -17.81 -11.68
CA VAL A 79 -55.35 -18.66 -10.72
C VAL A 79 -56.18 -17.75 -9.81
N GLU A 80 -57.47 -18.04 -9.69
CA GLU A 80 -58.41 -17.30 -8.85
C GLU A 80 -58.22 -17.61 -7.35
N LEU A 81 -58.60 -16.66 -6.49
CA LEU A 81 -59.20 -16.99 -5.20
C LEU A 81 -60.13 -15.86 -4.75
N CYS A 82 -61.42 -16.19 -4.56
CA CYS A 82 -62.47 -15.33 -3.99
C CYS A 82 -62.22 -15.14 -2.46
N ASP A 83 -62.96 -14.35 -1.67
CA ASP A 83 -64.24 -13.64 -1.85
C ASP A 83 -64.33 -12.53 -0.76
N THR A 84 -65.02 -11.41 -1.04
CA THR A 84 -66.06 -10.78 -0.18
C THR A 84 -66.39 -9.37 -0.68
N GLY A 85 -67.58 -9.20 -1.24
CA GLY A 85 -67.97 -8.01 -2.00
C GLY A 85 -68.42 -6.77 -1.22
N VAL A 86 -68.70 -5.71 -1.99
CA VAL A 86 -69.86 -4.82 -1.84
C VAL A 86 -70.34 -4.48 -3.25
N GLN A 87 -71.65 -4.55 -3.49
CA GLN A 87 -72.32 -4.17 -4.75
C GLN A 87 -72.66 -2.67 -4.78
N THR A 88 -72.63 -2.07 -5.98
CA THR A 88 -73.71 -1.19 -6.49
C THR A 88 -73.58 -1.04 -8.02
N ASP A 89 -74.71 -1.06 -8.72
CA ASP A 89 -74.88 -0.99 -10.19
C ASP A 89 -74.52 0.40 -10.79
N ALA A 90 -74.49 0.68 -12.10
CA ALA A 90 -75.12 0.01 -13.27
C ALA A 90 -74.44 0.30 -14.64
N ALA A 91 -74.82 -0.54 -15.63
CA ALA A 91 -74.71 -0.55 -17.11
C ALA A 91 -74.35 0.74 -17.92
N VAL A 92 -73.98 0.74 -19.23
CA VAL A 92 -74.52 0.04 -20.43
C VAL A 92 -73.50 0.05 -21.61
N ASN A 93 -73.44 -1.04 -22.42
CA ASN A 93 -72.90 -1.21 -23.82
C ASN A 93 -71.46 -0.72 -24.18
N GLU A 94 -70.78 -1.16 -25.26
CA GLU A 94 -71.20 -1.90 -26.47
C GLU A 94 -70.10 -2.83 -27.05
N SER A 95 -70.42 -3.58 -28.10
CA SER A 95 -69.66 -4.73 -28.66
C SER A 95 -68.64 -4.39 -29.75
N ASN A 96 -67.64 -5.28 -29.95
CA ASN A 96 -67.53 -6.11 -31.18
C ASN A 96 -66.32 -7.05 -31.17
N ASP A 97 -66.56 -8.30 -31.60
CA ASP A 97 -65.54 -9.32 -31.90
C ASP A 97 -64.83 -9.07 -33.25
N LEU A 98 -63.64 -9.65 -33.44
CA LEU A 98 -63.42 -10.55 -34.58
C LEU A 98 -62.25 -11.53 -34.34
N ASP A 99 -62.52 -12.80 -34.67
CA ASP A 99 -61.58 -13.94 -34.66
C ASP A 99 -60.49 -13.85 -35.74
N MET A 100 -59.33 -14.48 -35.48
CA MET A 100 -58.79 -15.54 -36.36
C MET A 100 -57.58 -16.25 -35.72
N ALA A 101 -57.73 -17.52 -35.34
CA ALA A 101 -56.63 -18.40 -34.93
C ALA A 101 -56.18 -19.31 -36.09
N LEU A 102 -54.90 -19.75 -36.11
CA LEU A 102 -54.51 -21.05 -36.65
C LEU A 102 -53.23 -21.59 -35.99
N CYS A 103 -52.99 -22.90 -36.12
CA CYS A 103 -52.31 -23.73 -35.11
C CYS A 103 -51.16 -24.60 -35.63
N VAL A 104 -50.07 -24.68 -34.84
CA VAL A 104 -49.34 -25.93 -34.47
C VAL A 104 -48.53 -26.56 -35.66
N PRO A 105 -47.71 -27.64 -35.52
CA PRO A 105 -46.27 -27.59 -35.17
C PRO A 105 -45.35 -28.36 -36.15
N SER A 106 -44.06 -28.55 -35.82
CA SER A 106 -43.21 -29.61 -36.42
C SER A 106 -42.04 -30.05 -35.52
N PRO A 107 -41.41 -31.23 -35.74
CA PRO A 107 -41.04 -32.12 -34.64
C PRO A 107 -39.55 -32.51 -34.53
N SER A 108 -39.26 -33.29 -33.48
CA SER A 108 -37.99 -33.96 -33.15
C SER A 108 -37.71 -35.24 -33.97
N TRP A 109 -36.44 -35.66 -34.06
CA TRP A 109 -35.87 -37.05 -34.00
C TRP A 109 -34.32 -36.89 -33.82
N ARG A 110 -33.61 -37.51 -32.84
CA ARG A 110 -33.08 -38.91 -32.72
C ARG A 110 -32.11 -39.34 -33.84
N ASN A 111 -31.10 -40.22 -33.65
CA ASN A 111 -30.47 -40.86 -32.47
C ASN A 111 -29.12 -41.52 -32.87
N GLY A 112 -28.29 -41.90 -31.87
CA GLY A 112 -27.42 -43.09 -31.91
C GLY A 112 -25.92 -42.88 -32.18
N THR A 113 -25.00 -43.74 -31.71
CA THR A 113 -25.09 -44.91 -30.79
C THR A 113 -23.66 -45.38 -30.42
N GLU A 114 -23.44 -45.75 -29.13
CA GLU A 114 -22.64 -46.91 -28.60
C GLU A 114 -21.13 -47.03 -28.99
N GLU A 115 -20.19 -47.72 -28.33
CA GLU A 115 -20.01 -48.83 -27.35
C GLU A 115 -18.78 -48.50 -26.41
N GLU A 116 -18.43 -49.10 -25.26
CA GLU A 116 -19.09 -50.04 -24.30
C GLU A 116 -18.50 -49.92 -22.84
N HIS A 117 -17.72 -50.88 -22.30
CA HIS A 117 -17.42 -51.05 -20.85
C HIS A 117 -16.01 -51.58 -20.44
N ALA A 118 -15.65 -51.37 -19.14
CA ALA A 118 -15.29 -52.45 -18.20
C ALA A 118 -15.32 -51.97 -16.71
N LEU A 119 -15.79 -52.83 -15.78
CA LEU A 119 -16.00 -52.55 -14.33
C LEU A 119 -15.57 -53.73 -13.43
N VAL A 120 -15.03 -53.45 -12.24
CA VAL A 120 -14.98 -54.36 -11.05
C VAL A 120 -15.00 -53.47 -9.78
N LEU A 121 -16.16 -53.16 -9.18
CA LEU A 121 -16.88 -53.83 -8.08
C LEU A 121 -16.50 -53.44 -6.62
N LEU A 122 -17.52 -53.02 -5.87
CA LEU A 122 -17.56 -52.64 -4.43
C LEU A 122 -17.98 -53.85 -3.55
N PRO A 123 -18.00 -53.76 -2.19
CA PRO A 123 -19.17 -53.22 -1.42
C PRO A 123 -18.76 -52.45 -0.13
N GLY A 124 -19.58 -51.74 0.66
CA GLY A 124 -21.01 -51.36 0.72
C GLY A 124 -21.12 -50.24 1.81
N LEU A 125 -22.22 -49.52 2.08
CA LEU A 125 -23.65 -49.84 2.18
C LEU A 125 -24.53 -48.58 1.91
N GLN A 126 -25.82 -48.77 1.65
CA GLN A 126 -26.76 -47.76 1.11
C GLN A 126 -27.59 -46.96 2.16
N PRO A 127 -28.19 -45.81 1.74
CA PRO A 127 -29.23 -45.06 2.47
C PRO A 127 -30.66 -45.59 2.12
N PRO A 128 -31.81 -44.96 2.48
CA PRO A 128 -32.29 -43.72 1.82
C PRO A 128 -33.14 -42.74 2.69
N GLY A 129 -33.40 -41.53 2.16
CA GLY A 129 -34.40 -40.58 2.67
C GLY A 129 -34.46 -39.28 1.86
N GLN A 130 -35.60 -38.99 1.21
CA GLN A 130 -35.82 -37.85 0.30
C GLN A 130 -36.00 -36.51 1.08
N ILE A 131 -35.86 -35.31 0.51
CA ILE A 131 -36.89 -34.61 -0.33
C ILE A 131 -36.31 -33.36 -1.04
N SER A 132 -36.71 -33.17 -2.30
CA SER A 132 -36.87 -31.97 -3.15
C SER A 132 -35.92 -30.75 -3.12
N GLN A 133 -35.55 -30.31 -4.34
CA GLN A 133 -34.96 -29.00 -4.64
C GLN A 133 -36.00 -27.88 -4.76
N LEU A 134 -35.62 -26.65 -4.41
CA LEU A 134 -36.07 -25.38 -5.02
C LEU A 134 -34.94 -24.34 -4.90
N SER A 135 -34.79 -23.50 -5.92
CA SER A 135 -33.90 -22.32 -5.94
C SER A 135 -34.75 -21.03 -6.11
N PRO A 136 -34.15 -19.82 -6.19
CA PRO A 136 -33.20 -19.20 -5.26
C PRO A 136 -33.74 -17.86 -4.70
N PHE A 137 -33.30 -17.43 -3.50
CA PHE A 137 -33.75 -16.16 -2.91
C PHE A 137 -32.78 -14.97 -3.08
N SER A 138 -33.23 -14.01 -3.90
CA SER A 138 -33.14 -12.54 -3.71
C SER A 138 -31.78 -11.87 -3.42
N GLN A 139 -31.24 -11.18 -4.43
CA GLN A 139 -30.03 -10.31 -4.39
C GLN A 139 -30.16 -8.98 -3.59
N SER A 140 -31.25 -8.73 -2.87
CA SER A 140 -31.64 -7.38 -2.42
C SER A 140 -30.99 -6.88 -1.10
N SER A 141 -29.83 -7.41 -0.69
CA SER A 141 -29.22 -7.07 0.63
C SER A 141 -27.80 -6.50 0.59
N ILE A 142 -27.19 -6.36 -0.60
CA ILE A 142 -25.78 -5.90 -0.73
C ILE A 142 -25.69 -4.38 -0.98
N MET A 143 -26.70 -3.78 -1.63
CA MET A 143 -26.67 -2.37 -2.08
C MET A 143 -26.80 -1.34 -0.94
N ASP A 144 -27.50 -1.69 0.16
CA ASP A 144 -27.86 -0.77 1.25
C ASP A 144 -26.67 -0.31 2.12
N ALA A 145 -25.52 -0.97 2.03
CA ALA A 145 -24.36 -0.71 2.89
C ALA A 145 -23.46 0.44 2.39
N PHE A 146 -23.45 0.73 1.09
CA PHE A 146 -22.43 1.59 0.47
C PHE A 146 -22.82 3.08 0.30
N LEU A 147 -24.09 3.44 0.45
CA LEU A 147 -24.59 4.81 0.22
C LEU A 147 -24.48 5.76 1.43
N GLN A 148 -23.49 5.56 2.31
CA GLN A 148 -23.21 6.46 3.45
C GLN A 148 -21.80 7.09 3.41
N LEU A 149 -21.23 7.24 2.22
CA LEU A 149 -19.94 7.91 2.04
C LEU A 149 -20.11 9.41 1.75
N ASN A 150 -20.23 10.18 2.83
CA ASN A 150 -19.79 11.57 2.88
C ASN A 150 -19.43 11.95 4.33
N ASP A 151 -18.12 12.08 4.54
CA ASP A 151 -17.43 12.61 5.71
C ASP A 151 -17.60 11.88 7.07
N GLU A 152 -16.50 11.85 7.84
CA GLU A 152 -16.33 11.24 9.17
C GLU A 152 -16.41 9.68 9.30
N SER A 153 -15.28 9.08 9.72
CA SER A 153 -15.07 7.70 10.19
C SER A 153 -14.87 6.57 9.16
N PHE A 154 -13.61 6.14 9.01
CA PHE A 154 -13.20 4.96 8.23
C PHE A 154 -13.41 3.65 9.01
N ASP A 155 -14.36 2.81 8.58
CA ASP A 155 -14.51 1.40 9.04
C ASP A 155 -14.39 0.41 7.87
N PHE A 156 -13.41 0.65 6.98
CA PHE A 156 -13.18 -0.13 5.75
C PHE A 156 -12.24 -1.33 5.92
N LEU A 157 -11.57 -1.48 7.06
CA LEU A 157 -10.59 -2.55 7.31
C LEU A 157 -11.21 -3.87 7.82
N ARG A 158 -12.55 -3.99 7.79
CA ARG A 158 -13.28 -5.20 8.17
C ARG A 158 -14.32 -5.63 7.13
N ILE A 159 -13.87 -5.80 5.89
CA ILE A 159 -14.56 -6.68 4.96
C ILE A 159 -14.16 -8.12 5.33
N GLU A 160 -15.01 -8.80 6.11
CA GLU A 160 -14.87 -10.24 6.32
C GLU A 160 -14.97 -10.99 4.97
N LYS A 161 -14.26 -12.12 4.85
CA LYS A 161 -14.12 -12.94 3.63
C LYS A 161 -15.42 -13.05 2.81
N GLY A 162 -15.57 -12.20 1.80
CA GLY A 162 -16.52 -12.42 0.72
C GLY A 162 -16.10 -13.62 -0.14
N PRO A 163 -17.04 -14.33 -0.78
CA PRO A 163 -16.71 -15.44 -1.66
C PRO A 163 -15.93 -14.93 -2.88
N THR A 164 -14.83 -15.61 -3.22
CA THR A 164 -14.03 -15.34 -4.42
C THR A 164 -14.87 -15.60 -5.67
N LEU A 165 -15.32 -14.53 -6.34
CA LEU A 165 -16.07 -14.61 -7.59
C LEU A 165 -15.15 -14.49 -8.82
N PRO A 166 -15.43 -15.20 -9.94
CA PRO A 166 -14.64 -15.07 -11.16
C PRO A 166 -14.91 -13.73 -11.85
N LEU A 167 -13.87 -12.90 -12.01
CA LEU A 167 -14.00 -11.54 -12.54
C LEU A 167 -13.81 -11.50 -14.07
N ALA A 168 -14.90 -11.46 -14.84
CA ALA A 168 -14.86 -11.32 -16.30
C ALA A 168 -16.11 -10.62 -16.88
N GLY A 169 -15.91 -9.72 -17.84
CA GLY A 169 -16.99 -9.10 -18.61
C GLY A 169 -17.56 -7.83 -17.99
N GLU A 170 -18.46 -7.96 -17.01
CA GLU A 170 -19.25 -6.83 -16.47
C GLU A 170 -18.58 -6.12 -15.27
N ASP A 171 -17.65 -6.78 -14.57
CA ASP A 171 -17.05 -6.25 -13.34
C ASP A 171 -16.06 -5.09 -13.53
N SER A 172 -15.66 -4.80 -14.78
CA SER A 172 -14.55 -3.88 -15.07
C SER A 172 -14.74 -2.48 -14.47
N ILE A 173 -15.98 -1.97 -14.46
CA ILE A 173 -16.31 -0.62 -13.99
C ILE A 173 -16.25 -0.54 -12.45
N TRP A 174 -16.77 -1.57 -11.77
CA TRP A 174 -16.69 -1.67 -10.30
C TRP A 174 -15.24 -1.75 -9.81
N LEU A 175 -14.40 -2.47 -10.56
CA LEU A 175 -12.99 -2.64 -10.24
C LEU A 175 -12.19 -1.35 -10.48
N THR A 176 -12.43 -0.61 -11.57
CA THR A 176 -11.78 0.70 -11.76
C THR A 176 -12.14 1.68 -10.65
N GLU A 177 -13.42 1.74 -10.23
CA GLU A 177 -13.86 2.61 -9.14
C GLU A 177 -13.25 2.19 -7.80
N LEU A 178 -13.18 0.87 -7.52
CA LEU A 178 -12.51 0.34 -6.33
C LEU A 178 -11.03 0.75 -6.28
N TYR A 179 -10.28 0.56 -7.38
CA TYR A 179 -8.86 0.91 -7.44
C TYR A 179 -8.62 2.42 -7.35
N THR A 180 -9.46 3.23 -7.98
CA THR A 180 -9.46 4.69 -7.82
C THR A 180 -9.60 5.09 -6.36
N ASN A 181 -10.61 4.56 -5.66
CA ASN A 181 -10.86 4.89 -4.27
C ASN A 181 -9.70 4.44 -3.34
N ILE A 182 -9.12 3.27 -3.59
CA ILE A 182 -7.92 2.79 -2.88
C ILE A 182 -6.70 3.69 -3.15
N TYR A 183 -6.46 4.09 -4.40
CA TYR A 183 -5.37 4.99 -4.76
C TYR A 183 -5.50 6.35 -4.07
N PHE A 184 -6.68 6.99 -4.14
CA PHE A 184 -6.85 8.33 -3.58
C PHE A 184 -6.88 8.34 -2.04
N SER A 185 -7.45 7.31 -1.40
CA SER A 185 -7.51 7.22 0.07
C SER A 185 -6.18 6.82 0.73
N ILE A 186 -5.32 6.07 0.02
CA ILE A 186 -4.01 5.62 0.50
C ILE A 186 -2.90 6.37 -0.25
N SER A 187 -2.56 5.96 -1.48
CA SER A 187 -1.38 6.44 -2.21
C SER A 187 -1.33 7.95 -2.39
N HIS A 188 -2.42 8.58 -2.84
CA HIS A 188 -2.42 10.03 -3.09
C HIS A 188 -2.33 10.85 -1.80
N ARG A 189 -2.89 10.33 -0.70
CA ARG A 189 -2.85 10.98 0.61
C ARG A 189 -1.42 11.03 1.18
N GLU A 190 -0.63 9.99 0.91
CA GLU A 190 0.80 9.96 1.25
C GLU A 190 1.66 10.71 0.20
N TRP A 191 1.27 10.67 -1.08
CA TRP A 191 1.97 11.26 -2.23
C TRP A 191 1.06 12.26 -2.99
N PRO A 192 0.88 13.50 -2.48
CA PRO A 192 -0.08 14.46 -3.02
C PRO A 192 0.48 15.26 -4.21
N PHE A 193 0.77 14.57 -5.32
CA PHE A 193 1.36 15.17 -6.52
C PHE A 193 0.42 15.27 -7.73
N LEU A 194 -0.60 14.42 -7.83
CA LEU A 194 -1.65 14.52 -8.87
C LEU A 194 -2.68 15.62 -8.55
N ASN A 195 -3.34 16.15 -9.58
CA ASN A 195 -4.54 16.95 -9.41
C ASN A 195 -5.78 16.04 -9.45
N GLU A 196 -6.28 15.65 -8.28
CA GLU A 196 -7.45 14.78 -8.13
C GLU A 196 -8.69 15.32 -8.86
N SER A 197 -8.91 16.64 -8.86
CA SER A 197 -10.09 17.24 -9.52
C SER A 197 -10.02 17.13 -11.05
N ALA A 198 -8.84 17.33 -11.63
CA ALA A 198 -8.60 17.14 -13.07
C ALA A 198 -8.68 15.66 -13.45
N TRP A 199 -8.05 14.78 -12.67
CA TRP A 199 -8.10 13.33 -12.90
C TRP A 199 -9.54 12.79 -12.85
N LYS A 200 -10.35 13.24 -11.88
CA LYS A 200 -11.78 12.88 -11.78
C LYS A 200 -12.63 13.38 -12.95
N ILE A 201 -12.21 14.43 -13.66
CA ILE A 201 -12.87 14.85 -14.91
C ILE A 201 -12.54 13.82 -16.01
N TRP A 202 -11.26 13.52 -16.23
CA TRP A 202 -10.82 12.56 -17.24
C TRP A 202 -11.43 11.17 -17.03
N HIS A 203 -11.59 10.74 -15.77
CA HIS A 203 -12.22 9.48 -15.41
C HIS A 203 -13.72 9.41 -15.80
N ARG A 204 -14.47 10.50 -15.61
CA ARG A 204 -15.89 10.57 -16.04
C ARG A 204 -16.06 10.66 -17.56
N GLU A 205 -15.00 11.05 -18.26
CA GLU A 205 -14.95 11.17 -19.72
C GLU A 205 -14.33 9.92 -20.39
N GLU A 206 -13.94 8.90 -19.62
CA GLU A 206 -13.39 7.65 -20.15
C GLU A 206 -14.41 6.96 -21.08
N GLY A 207 -13.97 6.63 -22.30
CA GLY A 207 -14.82 6.04 -23.34
C GLY A 207 -15.61 7.03 -24.19
N VAL A 208 -15.52 8.34 -23.94
CA VAL A 208 -16.08 9.38 -24.84
C VAL A 208 -15.12 9.63 -26.00
N THR A 209 -15.65 9.77 -27.23
CA THR A 209 -14.87 10.09 -28.42
C THR A 209 -14.19 11.46 -28.29
N GLY A 210 -12.85 11.48 -28.24
CA GLY A 210 -12.04 12.70 -28.14
C GLY A 210 -11.14 12.78 -26.91
N GLN A 211 -11.14 11.78 -26.01
CA GLN A 211 -10.19 11.69 -24.91
C GLN A 211 -8.74 11.62 -25.45
N ALA A 212 -7.82 12.38 -24.85
CA ALA A 212 -6.44 12.45 -25.31
C ALA A 212 -5.62 11.25 -24.79
N GLU A 213 -4.78 10.67 -25.64
CA GLU A 213 -4.00 9.45 -25.35
C GLU A 213 -3.12 9.60 -24.10
N TRP A 214 -2.56 10.79 -23.84
CA TRP A 214 -1.78 11.06 -22.65
C TRP A 214 -2.61 10.99 -21.35
N GLN A 215 -3.92 11.23 -21.39
CA GLN A 215 -4.81 11.09 -20.22
C GLN A 215 -4.99 9.61 -19.85
N CYS A 216 -5.05 8.72 -20.85
CA CYS A 216 -5.18 7.28 -20.65
C CYS A 216 -4.02 6.70 -19.81
N PHE A 217 -2.80 7.24 -19.96
CA PHE A 217 -1.67 6.91 -19.08
C PHE A 217 -2.02 7.15 -17.60
N PHE A 218 -2.49 8.36 -17.26
CA PHE A 218 -2.79 8.72 -15.87
C PHE A 218 -3.96 7.93 -15.29
N LEU A 219 -4.98 7.58 -16.10
CA LEU A 219 -6.07 6.71 -15.66
C LEU A 219 -5.54 5.30 -15.36
N ARG A 220 -4.85 4.68 -16.31
CA ARG A 220 -4.34 3.30 -16.20
C ARG A 220 -3.32 3.14 -15.06
N MET A 221 -2.43 4.10 -14.85
CA MET A 221 -1.48 4.10 -13.72
C MET A 221 -2.17 4.18 -12.35
N VAL A 222 -3.21 5.01 -12.20
CA VAL A 222 -3.97 5.10 -10.95
C VAL A 222 -4.70 3.78 -10.67
N TYR A 223 -5.30 3.15 -11.68
CA TYR A 223 -5.90 1.83 -11.53
C TYR A 223 -4.87 0.75 -11.18
N ALA A 224 -3.68 0.77 -11.79
CA ALA A 224 -2.60 -0.18 -11.52
C ALA A 224 -2.11 -0.08 -10.07
N ILE A 225 -1.75 1.12 -9.60
CA ILE A 225 -1.31 1.31 -8.20
C ILE A 225 -2.43 0.93 -7.22
N GLY A 226 -3.68 1.32 -7.50
CA GLY A 226 -4.84 0.90 -6.71
C GLY A 226 -5.03 -0.62 -6.67
N ALA A 227 -4.77 -1.33 -7.77
CA ALA A 227 -4.84 -2.79 -7.84
C ALA A 227 -3.69 -3.48 -7.09
N CYS A 228 -2.46 -2.96 -7.14
CA CYS A 228 -1.35 -3.42 -6.28
C CYS A 228 -1.71 -3.31 -4.79
N LEU A 229 -2.20 -2.14 -4.35
CA LEU A 229 -2.62 -1.92 -2.97
C LEU A 229 -3.78 -2.84 -2.58
N CYS A 230 -4.74 -3.06 -3.48
CA CYS A 230 -5.86 -3.97 -3.27
C CYS A 230 -5.41 -5.43 -3.10
N SER A 231 -4.44 -5.89 -3.89
CA SER A 231 -3.79 -7.20 -3.73
C SER A 231 -3.14 -7.34 -2.35
N THR A 232 -2.40 -6.33 -1.90
CA THR A 232 -1.76 -6.34 -0.58
C THR A 232 -2.76 -6.48 0.57
N MET A 233 -3.92 -5.82 0.47
CA MET A 233 -5.00 -5.88 1.48
C MET A 233 -5.74 -7.23 1.47
N HIS A 234 -6.20 -7.69 0.30
CA HIS A 234 -7.11 -8.85 0.20
C HIS A 234 -6.39 -10.19 -0.02
N ARG A 235 -5.09 -10.17 -0.37
CA ARG A 235 -4.28 -11.34 -0.78
C ARG A 235 -4.88 -12.12 -1.97
N ASP A 236 -5.59 -11.44 -2.87
CA ASP A 236 -6.10 -12.03 -4.11
C ASP A 236 -5.10 -11.81 -5.28
N PRO A 237 -4.49 -12.88 -5.84
CA PRO A 237 -3.56 -12.77 -6.95
C PRO A 237 -4.21 -12.21 -8.23
N ALA A 238 -5.53 -12.27 -8.39
CA ALA A 238 -6.22 -11.69 -9.55
C ALA A 238 -6.08 -10.16 -9.60
N HIS A 239 -5.99 -9.49 -8.44
CA HIS A 239 -5.74 -8.04 -8.38
C HIS A 239 -4.32 -7.69 -8.80
N LEU A 240 -3.33 -8.53 -8.44
CA LEU A 240 -1.95 -8.35 -8.88
C LEU A 240 -1.78 -8.57 -10.39
N ALA A 241 -2.36 -9.65 -10.93
CA ALA A 241 -2.33 -9.93 -12.37
C ALA A 241 -2.98 -8.78 -13.17
N ARG A 242 -4.11 -8.25 -12.69
CA ARG A 242 -4.75 -7.07 -13.31
C ARG A 242 -3.92 -5.81 -13.16
N SER A 243 -3.24 -5.59 -12.03
CA SER A 243 -2.33 -4.47 -11.84
C SER A 243 -1.25 -4.44 -12.91
N LYS A 244 -0.59 -5.57 -13.15
CA LYS A 244 0.41 -5.71 -14.21
C LYS A 244 -0.19 -5.41 -15.60
N ALA A 245 -1.33 -6.01 -15.94
CA ALA A 245 -2.00 -5.74 -17.23
C ALA A 245 -2.41 -4.26 -17.42
N LEU A 246 -2.79 -3.57 -16.34
CA LEU A 246 -3.10 -2.13 -16.36
C LEU A 246 -1.84 -1.27 -16.54
N TYR A 247 -0.72 -1.66 -15.91
CA TYR A 247 0.58 -1.01 -16.08
C TYR A 247 1.13 -1.21 -17.51
N ASP A 248 1.15 -2.45 -18.00
CA ASP A 248 1.55 -2.78 -19.36
C ASP A 248 0.67 -2.00 -20.37
N SER A 249 -0.64 -1.86 -20.09
CA SER A 249 -1.55 -0.99 -20.86
C SER A 249 -1.23 0.50 -20.74
N ALA A 250 -0.76 0.99 -19.58
CA ALA A 250 -0.40 2.38 -19.38
C ALA A 250 0.86 2.74 -20.19
N MET A 251 1.85 1.86 -20.22
CA MET A 251 3.12 2.09 -20.90
C MET A 251 2.99 2.34 -22.41
N ASN A 252 1.96 1.78 -23.06
CA ASN A 252 1.62 2.11 -24.46
C ASN A 252 1.35 3.62 -24.67
N TYR A 253 0.85 4.33 -23.65
CA TYR A 253 0.54 5.75 -23.71
C TYR A 253 1.67 6.65 -23.19
N TYR A 254 2.72 6.09 -22.56
CA TYR A 254 3.77 6.86 -21.89
C TYR A 254 4.51 7.83 -22.83
N ALA A 255 4.81 7.39 -24.07
CA ALA A 255 5.45 8.23 -25.08
C ALA A 255 4.65 9.50 -25.41
N HIS A 256 3.31 9.44 -25.34
CA HIS A 256 2.43 10.59 -25.61
C HIS A 256 2.49 11.61 -24.46
N VAL A 257 2.73 11.16 -23.22
CA VAL A 257 2.99 12.07 -22.08
C VAL A 257 4.36 12.72 -22.20
N MET A 258 5.40 11.95 -22.55
CA MET A 258 6.76 12.47 -22.69
C MET A 258 6.92 13.41 -23.90
N GLY A 259 6.09 13.25 -24.94
CA GLY A 259 5.98 14.20 -26.05
C GLY A 259 5.14 15.45 -25.76
N HIS A 260 4.42 15.51 -24.63
CA HIS A 260 3.58 16.65 -24.27
C HIS A 260 4.43 17.84 -23.77
N PRO A 261 4.12 19.11 -24.16
CA PRO A 261 4.95 20.27 -23.80
C PRO A 261 5.01 20.58 -22.29
N SER A 262 3.98 20.19 -21.54
CA SER A 262 3.92 20.45 -20.09
C SER A 262 4.83 19.50 -19.31
N MET A 263 5.94 20.04 -18.80
CA MET A 263 6.88 19.34 -17.90
C MET A 263 6.21 18.85 -16.61
N VAL A 264 5.16 19.51 -16.13
CA VAL A 264 4.41 19.07 -14.94
C VAL A 264 3.83 17.67 -15.18
N LEU A 265 3.21 17.41 -16.34
CA LEU A 265 2.67 16.09 -16.66
C LEU A 265 3.80 15.03 -16.77
N GLN A 266 4.94 15.37 -17.37
CA GLN A 266 6.09 14.46 -17.48
C GLN A 266 6.63 14.04 -16.10
N VAL A 267 6.75 14.99 -15.17
CA VAL A 267 7.21 14.73 -13.80
C VAL A 267 6.12 13.98 -13.01
N GLN A 268 4.83 14.30 -13.16
CA GLN A 268 3.74 13.53 -12.55
C GLN A 268 3.69 12.08 -13.04
N ALA A 269 3.95 11.85 -14.33
CA ALA A 269 4.02 10.51 -14.89
C ALA A 269 5.21 9.73 -14.34
N SER A 270 6.38 10.36 -14.24
CA SER A 270 7.58 9.77 -13.63
C SER A 270 7.35 9.43 -12.14
N LEU A 271 6.65 10.28 -11.40
CA LEU A 271 6.25 10.02 -10.01
C LEU A 271 5.31 8.81 -9.90
N LEU A 272 4.35 8.65 -10.82
CA LEU A 272 3.50 7.45 -10.87
C LEU A 272 4.28 6.17 -11.13
N LEU A 273 5.28 6.20 -12.02
CA LEU A 273 6.16 5.05 -12.26
C LEU A 273 6.96 4.69 -10.99
N ILE A 274 7.55 5.67 -10.30
CA ILE A 274 8.27 5.44 -9.03
C ILE A 274 7.36 4.84 -7.97
N VAL A 275 6.15 5.39 -7.77
CA VAL A 275 5.20 4.89 -6.77
C VAL A 275 4.68 3.49 -7.14
N TYR A 276 4.44 3.21 -8.42
CA TYR A 276 4.10 1.86 -8.88
C TYR A 276 5.24 0.87 -8.60
N ALA A 277 6.48 1.20 -8.97
CA ALA A 277 7.64 0.35 -8.75
C ALA A 277 7.86 0.05 -7.26
N LEU A 278 7.60 0.99 -6.35
CA LEU A 278 7.68 0.76 -4.90
C LEU A 278 6.63 -0.24 -4.36
N HIS A 279 5.49 -0.42 -5.05
CA HIS A 279 4.39 -1.30 -4.67
C HIS A 279 4.28 -2.58 -5.52
N SER A 280 4.92 -2.62 -6.69
CA SER A 280 5.03 -3.79 -7.55
C SER A 280 5.90 -4.86 -6.88
N PRO A 281 5.55 -6.16 -6.94
CA PRO A 281 6.36 -7.23 -6.36
C PRO A 281 7.63 -7.55 -7.16
N SER A 282 7.83 -6.93 -8.33
CA SER A 282 8.98 -7.19 -9.20
C SER A 282 10.19 -6.34 -8.81
N SER A 283 11.37 -6.98 -8.67
CA SER A 283 12.62 -6.28 -8.42
C SER A 283 13.12 -5.50 -9.64
N GLU A 284 12.77 -5.94 -10.86
CA GLU A 284 13.19 -5.30 -12.12
C GLU A 284 12.63 -3.87 -12.25
N GLU A 285 11.37 -3.66 -11.90
CA GLU A 285 10.71 -2.35 -11.97
C GLU A 285 11.37 -1.33 -11.03
N ILE A 286 11.68 -1.75 -9.78
CA ILE A 286 12.34 -0.89 -8.81
C ILE A 286 13.83 -0.69 -9.15
N ALA A 287 14.55 -1.71 -9.62
CA ALA A 287 15.93 -1.58 -10.07
C ALA A 287 16.02 -0.60 -11.25
N THR A 288 15.14 -0.72 -12.24
CA THR A 288 15.04 0.21 -13.38
C THR A 288 14.78 1.65 -12.89
N THR A 289 13.82 1.81 -11.98
CA THR A 289 13.47 3.11 -11.38
C THR A 289 14.67 3.75 -10.65
N VAL A 290 15.41 2.96 -9.86
CA VAL A 290 16.62 3.39 -9.14
C VAL A 290 17.72 3.79 -10.14
N SER A 291 17.89 3.06 -11.23
CA SER A 291 18.85 3.39 -12.28
C SER A 291 18.50 4.69 -13.02
N SER A 292 17.21 4.90 -13.33
CA SER A 292 16.70 6.02 -14.15
C SER A 292 16.31 7.28 -13.36
N ILE A 293 16.58 7.35 -12.06
CA ILE A 293 16.14 8.47 -11.21
C ILE A 293 16.78 9.83 -11.57
N LEU A 294 18.00 9.85 -12.12
CA LEU A 294 18.74 11.09 -12.41
C LEU A 294 18.07 11.97 -13.49
N PRO A 295 17.68 11.47 -14.68
CA PRO A 295 16.88 12.24 -15.65
C PRO A 295 15.59 12.84 -15.06
N PHE A 296 14.87 12.10 -14.22
CA PHE A 296 13.70 12.60 -13.50
C PHE A 296 14.05 13.78 -12.61
N CYS A 297 15.09 13.65 -11.78
CA CYS A 297 15.54 14.69 -10.86
C CYS A 297 15.98 15.97 -11.60
N ILE A 298 16.68 15.86 -12.73
CA ILE A 298 17.02 17.01 -13.60
C ILE A 298 15.76 17.72 -14.10
N THR A 299 14.76 16.95 -14.56
CA THR A 299 13.50 17.52 -15.08
C THR A 299 12.70 18.22 -13.98
N ALA A 300 12.66 17.65 -12.77
CA ALA A 300 12.01 18.28 -11.63
C ALA A 300 12.69 19.61 -11.22
N ILE A 301 14.02 19.62 -11.08
CA ILE A 301 14.80 20.82 -10.70
C ILE A 301 14.69 21.93 -11.73
N THR A 302 14.88 21.62 -13.02
CA THR A 302 14.82 22.64 -14.08
C THR A 302 13.45 23.33 -14.13
N HIS A 303 12.37 22.57 -13.90
CA HIS A 303 11.03 23.11 -13.77
C HIS A 303 10.83 24.00 -12.52
N LEU A 304 11.36 23.58 -11.37
CA LEU A 304 11.32 24.35 -10.13
C LEU A 304 12.07 25.68 -10.25
N GLN A 305 13.28 25.66 -10.82
CA GLN A 305 14.08 26.86 -11.07
C GLN A 305 13.37 27.81 -12.05
N LYS A 306 12.67 27.30 -13.07
CA LYS A 306 11.84 28.11 -13.98
C LYS A 306 10.66 28.77 -13.26
N SER A 307 9.97 28.02 -12.38
CA SER A 307 8.83 28.51 -11.59
C SER A 307 9.25 29.57 -10.56
N ALA A 308 10.38 29.36 -9.87
CA ALA A 308 10.94 30.31 -8.92
C ALA A 308 11.33 31.65 -9.59
N ARG A 309 11.90 31.60 -10.81
CA ARG A 309 12.26 32.81 -11.57
C ARG A 309 11.05 33.60 -12.06
N THR A 310 9.95 32.93 -12.42
CA THR A 310 8.72 33.60 -12.89
C THR A 310 7.99 34.34 -11.76
N HIS A 311 8.00 33.79 -10.54
CA HIS A 311 7.44 34.45 -9.35
C HIS A 311 8.09 35.80 -9.01
N CYS A 312 9.32 36.07 -9.47
CA CYS A 312 9.99 37.35 -9.23
C CYS A 312 9.65 38.46 -10.25
N HIS A 313 8.94 38.17 -11.35
CA HIS A 313 8.84 39.13 -12.46
C HIS A 313 7.46 39.41 -13.07
N ASP A 314 6.49 38.49 -13.04
CA ASP A 314 5.16 38.76 -13.64
C ASP A 314 4.00 38.06 -12.91
N GLU A 315 3.14 38.84 -12.23
CA GLU A 315 1.85 38.34 -11.71
C GLU A 315 0.89 37.89 -12.83
N ALA A 316 1.08 38.38 -14.06
CA ALA A 316 0.29 38.00 -15.22
C ALA A 316 0.59 36.58 -15.76
N ALA A 317 1.79 36.04 -15.50
CA ALA A 317 2.18 34.70 -15.98
C ALA A 317 1.57 33.56 -15.14
N ALA A 318 1.16 33.84 -13.90
CA ALA A 318 0.53 32.89 -12.98
C ALA A 318 -0.85 32.38 -13.44
N ALA A 319 -1.43 32.96 -14.49
CA ALA A 319 -2.64 32.46 -15.16
C ALA A 319 -2.39 31.23 -16.07
N SER A 320 -1.12 30.92 -16.39
CA SER A 320 -0.77 29.65 -17.03
C SER A 320 -0.65 28.55 -15.96
N GLY A 321 -1.46 27.49 -16.07
CA GLY A 321 -1.56 26.42 -15.07
C GLY A 321 -0.37 25.47 -14.97
N GLU A 322 0.85 25.93 -15.28
CA GLU A 322 2.08 25.13 -15.32
C GLU A 322 2.93 25.26 -14.05
N VAL A 323 2.44 25.88 -12.97
CA VAL A 323 3.20 25.94 -11.71
C VAL A 323 3.13 24.59 -10.99
N MET A 324 4.28 24.00 -10.67
CA MET A 324 4.32 22.75 -9.91
C MET A 324 3.80 22.95 -8.49
N SER A 325 2.92 22.08 -8.03
CA SER A 325 2.37 22.17 -6.67
C SER A 325 3.42 21.87 -5.60
N GLU A 326 3.25 22.47 -4.42
CA GLU A 326 4.12 22.22 -3.26
C GLU A 326 4.13 20.73 -2.88
N GLY A 327 2.97 20.06 -2.90
CA GLY A 327 2.85 18.62 -2.62
C GLY A 327 3.61 17.76 -3.64
N MET A 328 3.68 18.18 -4.91
CA MET A 328 4.47 17.53 -5.94
C MET A 328 5.97 17.74 -5.72
N PHE A 329 6.42 18.95 -5.35
CA PHE A 329 7.82 19.17 -4.95
C PHE A 329 8.22 18.31 -3.75
N ILE A 330 7.41 18.34 -2.69
CA ILE A 330 7.65 17.54 -1.48
C ILE A 330 7.73 16.06 -1.83
N THR A 331 6.82 15.56 -2.68
CA THR A 331 6.86 14.18 -3.19
C THR A 331 8.18 13.88 -3.93
N CYS A 332 8.59 14.73 -4.88
CA CYS A 332 9.86 14.56 -5.60
C CYS A 332 11.06 14.47 -4.65
N TYR A 333 11.17 15.41 -3.69
CA TYR A 333 12.25 15.42 -2.72
C TYR A 333 12.23 14.18 -1.82
N MET A 334 11.05 13.82 -1.30
CA MET A 334 10.90 12.67 -0.40
C MET A 334 11.23 11.34 -1.09
N LEU A 335 10.78 11.14 -2.34
CA LEU A 335 11.09 9.93 -3.11
C LEU A 335 12.56 9.87 -3.54
N ASN A 336 13.15 11.00 -3.95
CA ASN A 336 14.59 11.08 -4.23
C ASN A 336 15.39 10.66 -3.00
N GLU A 337 15.06 11.16 -1.81
CA GLU A 337 15.78 10.79 -0.59
C GLU A 337 15.53 9.33 -0.16
N ILE A 338 14.32 8.80 -0.35
CA ILE A 338 14.04 7.37 -0.12
C ILE A 338 14.90 6.48 -1.01
N ILE A 339 15.05 6.84 -2.28
CA ILE A 339 15.85 6.08 -3.26
C ILE A 339 17.35 6.22 -2.97
N ALA A 340 17.83 7.45 -2.78
CA ALA A 340 19.24 7.74 -2.51
C ALA A 340 19.72 7.18 -1.17
N SER A 341 18.86 7.19 -0.15
CA SER A 341 19.17 6.58 1.15
C SER A 341 19.01 5.06 1.11
N GLY A 342 18.06 4.52 0.33
CA GLY A 342 17.70 3.10 0.31
C GLY A 342 18.62 2.19 -0.53
N TRP A 343 19.19 2.69 -1.64
CA TRP A 343 19.98 1.90 -2.59
C TRP A 343 21.36 2.54 -2.81
N ASP A 344 22.45 1.78 -2.75
CA ASP A 344 23.83 2.31 -2.90
C ASP A 344 24.21 2.47 -4.37
N ARG A 345 23.66 3.52 -4.99
CA ARG A 345 23.94 3.88 -6.37
C ARG A 345 25.27 4.65 -6.46
N PRO A 346 26.13 4.37 -7.46
CA PRO A 346 27.28 5.22 -7.75
C PRO A 346 26.88 6.68 -7.97
N VAL A 347 27.25 7.56 -7.04
CA VAL A 347 26.97 9.00 -7.11
C VAL A 347 27.85 9.62 -8.20
N SER A 348 27.27 9.83 -9.40
CA SER A 348 27.95 10.55 -10.46
C SER A 348 28.12 12.03 -10.09
N PRO A 349 29.14 12.74 -10.63
CA PRO A 349 29.28 14.18 -10.40
C PRO A 349 28.03 14.99 -10.78
N SER A 350 27.36 14.59 -11.87
CA SER A 350 26.09 15.19 -12.30
C SER A 350 24.95 14.96 -11.30
N TYR A 351 24.90 13.79 -10.64
CA TYR A 351 23.94 13.56 -9.56
C TYR A 351 24.25 14.42 -8.33
N ARG A 352 25.53 14.61 -7.97
CA ARG A 352 25.90 15.49 -6.85
C ARG A 352 25.40 16.92 -7.04
N THR A 353 25.56 17.51 -8.24
CA THR A 353 25.02 18.85 -8.56
C THR A 353 23.49 18.92 -8.44
N VAL A 354 22.79 17.86 -8.85
CA VAL A 354 21.34 17.72 -8.74
C VAL A 354 20.90 17.60 -7.27
N ASP A 355 21.65 16.87 -6.45
CA ASP A 355 21.41 16.71 -5.01
C ASP A 355 21.70 18.03 -4.25
N ASP A 356 22.70 18.80 -4.68
CA ASP A 356 22.99 20.16 -4.21
C ASP A 356 21.84 21.14 -4.50
N ASP A 357 21.34 21.16 -5.74
CA ASP A 357 20.19 21.99 -6.14
C ASP A 357 18.92 21.63 -5.36
N PHE A 358 18.66 20.33 -5.11
CA PHE A 358 17.54 19.88 -4.26
C PHE A 358 17.67 20.37 -2.82
N CYS A 359 18.88 20.36 -2.24
CA CYS A 359 19.12 20.85 -0.89
C CYS A 359 18.82 22.35 -0.77
N ILE A 360 19.41 23.17 -1.66
CA ILE A 360 19.25 24.64 -1.67
C ILE A 360 17.77 25.02 -1.81
N LEU A 361 17.06 24.33 -2.71
CA LEU A 361 15.65 24.58 -2.95
C LEU A 361 14.76 24.09 -1.79
N GLY A 362 15.09 22.95 -1.18
CA GLY A 362 14.43 22.44 0.02
C GLY A 362 14.58 23.36 1.23
N ASP A 363 15.65 24.14 1.33
CA ASP A 363 15.85 25.19 2.34
C ASP A 363 15.12 26.50 2.02
N THR A 364 14.97 26.81 0.73
CA THR A 364 14.18 27.97 0.28
C THR A 364 12.69 27.80 0.58
N ILE A 365 12.19 26.56 0.53
CA ILE A 365 10.77 26.24 0.78
C ILE A 365 10.53 26.05 2.29
N GLN A 366 10.13 27.14 2.95
CA GLN A 366 9.45 27.07 4.24
C GLN A 366 8.03 26.56 4.01
N THR A 367 7.71 25.34 4.49
CA THR A 367 6.38 24.74 4.36
C THR A 367 5.30 25.68 4.88
N PRO A 368 4.44 26.26 4.02
CA PRO A 368 3.32 27.07 4.44
C PRO A 368 2.30 26.20 5.18
N PHE A 369 1.52 26.78 6.10
CA PHE A 369 0.44 26.10 6.83
C PHE A 369 -0.75 25.66 5.95
N ARG A 370 -0.57 25.52 4.63
CA ARG A 370 -1.60 25.15 3.65
C ARG A 370 -1.55 23.67 3.27
N THR A 371 -0.37 23.04 3.30
CA THR A 371 -0.20 21.59 3.10
C THR A 371 -0.56 20.82 4.37
N ASN A 372 -0.84 19.51 4.21
CA ASN A 372 -1.11 18.60 5.33
C ASN A 372 0.04 18.71 6.36
N PRO A 373 -0.19 19.08 7.63
CA PRO A 373 0.88 19.28 8.60
C PRO A 373 1.68 18.00 8.89
N ALA A 374 1.09 16.81 8.74
CA ALA A 374 1.81 15.55 8.82
C ALA A 374 2.76 15.32 7.63
N LEU A 375 2.41 15.79 6.43
CA LEU A 375 3.30 15.79 5.26
C LEU A 375 4.49 16.74 5.48
N GLY A 376 4.24 17.96 5.96
CA GLY A 376 5.31 18.91 6.32
C GLY A 376 6.25 18.35 7.39
N HIS A 377 5.72 17.60 8.36
CA HIS A 377 6.52 16.88 9.35
C HIS A 377 7.39 15.79 8.72
N LEU A 378 6.86 14.93 7.83
CA LEU A 378 7.66 13.93 7.10
C LEU A 378 8.70 14.58 6.17
N PHE A 379 8.38 15.69 5.53
CA PHE A 379 9.31 16.45 4.70
C PHE A 379 10.50 16.97 5.51
N ARG A 380 10.26 17.53 6.71
CA ARG A 380 11.33 17.90 7.66
C ARG A 380 12.23 16.72 8.02
N LEU A 381 11.68 15.50 8.16
CA LEU A 381 12.52 14.32 8.40
C LEU A 381 13.41 14.01 7.20
N ARG A 382 12.87 14.02 5.98
CA ARG A 382 13.68 13.73 4.78
C ARG A 382 14.80 14.75 4.60
N LYS A 383 14.59 16.02 4.95
CA LYS A 383 15.68 17.01 5.01
C LYS A 383 16.78 16.65 6.02
N ILE A 384 16.42 16.13 7.20
CA ILE A 384 17.41 15.66 8.18
C ILE A 384 18.16 14.43 7.64
N GLN A 385 17.47 13.46 7.04
CA GLN A 385 18.08 12.27 6.43
C GLN A 385 19.04 12.62 5.28
N HIS A 386 18.66 13.55 4.41
CA HIS A 386 19.50 14.10 3.35
C HIS A 386 20.80 14.70 3.91
N ASN A 387 20.71 15.48 4.99
CA ASN A 387 21.86 16.07 5.67
C ASN A 387 22.75 15.00 6.34
N ILE A 388 22.16 13.95 6.91
CA ILE A 388 22.89 12.78 7.41
C ILE A 388 23.69 12.13 6.27
N ARG A 389 23.02 11.72 5.18
CA ARG A 389 23.66 11.07 4.02
C ARG A 389 24.82 11.91 3.45
N ARG A 390 24.61 13.21 3.27
CA ARG A 390 25.66 14.14 2.79
C ARG A 390 26.82 14.30 3.76
N SER A 391 26.56 14.25 5.07
CA SER A 391 27.62 14.25 6.07
C SER A 391 28.52 13.03 5.92
N LEU A 392 27.94 11.83 5.78
CA LEU A 392 28.68 10.58 5.58
C LEU A 392 29.51 10.60 4.28
N GLU A 393 28.96 11.15 3.18
CA GLU A 393 29.73 11.32 1.94
C GLU A 393 30.95 12.25 2.08
N GLN A 394 30.83 13.32 2.88
CA GLN A 394 31.89 14.31 3.12
C GLN A 394 32.90 13.83 4.19
N SER A 395 32.43 13.06 5.17
CA SER A 395 33.20 12.63 6.34
C SER A 395 34.41 11.76 5.97
N ARG A 396 34.35 11.07 4.81
CA ARG A 396 35.42 10.28 4.21
C ARG A 396 36.73 11.06 3.99
N TRP A 397 36.71 12.39 4.19
CA TRP A 397 37.82 13.31 3.89
C TRP A 397 38.10 14.37 4.99
N GLN A 398 37.54 14.27 6.21
CA GLN A 398 37.63 15.34 7.25
C GLN A 398 38.03 14.85 8.66
N LEU A 399 38.45 15.78 9.54
CA LEU A 399 38.86 15.52 10.92
C LEU A 399 37.69 15.18 11.87
N SER A 400 37.96 14.36 12.90
CA SER A 400 36.93 13.74 13.77
C SER A 400 36.09 14.72 14.60
N GLU A 401 36.70 15.66 15.33
CA GLU A 401 35.96 16.45 16.34
C GLU A 401 34.80 17.28 15.75
N ALA A 402 35.01 17.87 14.57
CA ALA A 402 33.97 18.62 13.87
C ALA A 402 32.85 17.71 13.34
N LYS A 403 33.18 16.47 12.96
CA LYS A 403 32.22 15.43 12.56
C LYS A 403 31.32 15.04 13.73
N ASP A 404 31.89 14.82 14.91
CA ASP A 404 31.13 14.38 16.09
C ASP A 404 30.19 15.48 16.62
N ALA A 405 30.64 16.75 16.58
CA ALA A 405 29.77 17.90 16.88
C ALA A 405 28.60 18.03 15.89
N PHE A 406 28.84 17.82 14.59
CA PHE A 406 27.78 17.89 13.57
C PHE A 406 26.80 16.72 13.66
N ASN A 407 27.29 15.51 13.89
CA ASN A 407 26.46 14.33 14.14
C ASN A 407 25.57 14.49 15.38
N SER A 408 26.11 15.09 16.46
CA SER A 408 25.35 15.43 17.67
C SER A 408 24.23 16.45 17.38
N SER A 409 24.48 17.41 16.50
CA SER A 409 23.45 18.36 16.02
C SER A 409 22.34 17.67 15.23
N LEU A 410 22.69 16.74 14.32
CA LEU A 410 21.73 15.95 13.56
C LEU A 410 20.90 15.01 14.47
N LYS A 411 21.54 14.36 15.44
CA LYS A 411 20.87 13.55 16.48
C LYS A 411 19.85 14.38 17.26
N SER A 412 20.26 15.58 17.73
CA SER A 412 19.37 16.52 18.41
C SER A 412 18.17 16.94 17.52
N ALA A 413 18.41 17.22 16.24
CA ALA A 413 17.34 17.53 15.28
C ALA A 413 16.34 16.37 15.09
N LEU A 414 16.82 15.12 15.07
CA LEU A 414 15.98 13.91 15.06
C LEU A 414 15.19 13.75 16.37
N ASP A 415 15.81 13.99 17.53
CA ASP A 415 15.14 13.85 18.83
C ASP A 415 14.01 14.89 19.00
N ILE A 416 14.25 16.14 18.60
CA ILE A 416 13.21 17.19 18.55
C ILE A 416 12.09 16.77 17.58
N TRP A 417 12.44 16.20 16.43
CA TRP A 417 11.46 15.70 15.47
C TRP A 417 10.60 14.56 16.08
N ARG A 418 11.21 13.60 16.77
CA ARG A 418 10.50 12.49 17.46
C ARG A 418 9.52 12.99 18.52
N GLN A 419 9.89 14.06 19.24
CA GLN A 419 9.03 14.69 20.26
C GLN A 419 7.79 15.37 19.67
N ASP A 420 7.86 15.84 18.42
CA ASP A 420 6.74 16.49 17.75
C ASP A 420 5.68 15.51 17.22
N ILE A 421 5.98 14.21 17.06
CA ILE A 421 5.08 13.19 16.47
C ILE A 421 3.64 13.22 17.03
N PRO A 422 3.39 13.34 18.35
CA PRO A 422 2.02 13.36 18.89
C PRO A 422 1.16 14.55 18.43
N ARG A 423 1.76 15.59 17.84
CA ARG A 423 1.05 16.76 17.26
C ARG A 423 0.47 16.46 15.87
N TYR A 424 1.01 15.45 15.17
CA TYR A 424 0.66 15.08 13.80
C TYR A 424 0.04 13.68 13.69
N GLY A 425 0.29 12.83 14.69
CA GLY A 425 -0.24 11.49 14.79
C GLY A 425 -1.74 11.46 15.04
N ILE A 426 -2.54 11.31 13.97
CA ILE A 426 -3.99 11.18 14.08
C ILE A 426 -4.32 9.76 14.59
N SER A 427 -4.69 9.63 15.86
CA SER A 427 -5.07 8.33 16.48
C SER A 427 -6.21 7.58 15.79
N ASN A 428 -6.94 8.26 14.89
CA ASN A 428 -8.08 7.72 14.14
C ASN A 428 -7.73 7.35 12.68
N VAL A 429 -6.47 7.48 12.23
CA VAL A 429 -6.04 7.04 10.88
C VAL A 429 -5.36 5.67 11.00
N PRO A 430 -6.01 4.58 10.58
CA PRO A 430 -5.57 3.22 10.92
C PRO A 430 -4.45 2.66 10.02
N CYS A 431 -4.01 3.37 8.97
CA CYS A 431 -2.97 2.92 8.04
C CYS A 431 -2.30 4.11 7.33
N GLY A 432 -0.98 4.07 7.09
CA GLY A 432 -0.21 5.08 6.31
C GLY A 432 1.13 5.48 6.96
N TYR A 433 1.94 6.29 6.28
CA TYR A 433 3.19 6.84 6.85
C TYR A 433 2.90 7.81 8.01
N TYR A 434 1.71 8.41 8.05
CA TYR A 434 1.28 9.29 9.14
C TYR A 434 0.95 8.58 10.45
N HIS A 435 0.95 7.24 10.50
CA HIS A 435 0.68 6.49 11.72
C HIS A 435 1.82 6.72 12.76
N PRO A 436 1.53 6.99 14.05
CA PRO A 436 2.57 7.37 15.02
C PRO A 436 3.69 6.35 15.20
N ASN A 437 3.36 5.05 15.12
CA ASN A 437 4.37 3.99 15.21
C ASN A 437 5.22 3.90 13.93
N TRP A 438 4.65 4.22 12.77
CA TRP A 438 5.44 4.32 11.53
C TRP A 438 6.39 5.51 11.57
N MET A 439 5.92 6.69 11.99
CA MET A 439 6.78 7.87 12.18
C MET A 439 7.93 7.58 13.16
N LYS A 440 7.68 6.84 14.25
CA LYS A 440 8.74 6.39 15.18
C LYS A 440 9.76 5.48 14.47
N ASN A 441 9.32 4.52 13.66
CA ASN A 441 10.23 3.67 12.88
C ASN A 441 11.10 4.51 11.92
N LEU A 442 10.54 5.53 11.28
CA LEU A 442 11.31 6.44 10.43
C LEU A 442 12.38 7.23 11.21
N TYR A 443 12.11 7.61 12.47
CA TYR A 443 13.14 8.13 13.38
C TYR A 443 14.22 7.07 13.63
N ASP A 444 13.86 5.84 14.01
CA ASP A 444 14.85 4.81 14.35
C ASP A 444 15.73 4.47 13.15
N TYR A 445 15.16 4.28 11.95
CA TYR A 445 15.93 4.10 10.71
C TYR A 445 16.90 5.28 10.47
N SER A 446 16.53 6.51 10.85
CA SER A 446 17.42 7.69 10.74
C SER A 446 18.60 7.63 11.72
N ILE A 447 18.37 7.10 12.93
CA ILE A 447 19.46 6.79 13.89
C ILE A 447 20.39 5.73 13.31
N LEU A 448 19.83 4.68 12.70
CA LEU A 448 20.64 3.62 12.09
C LEU A 448 21.53 4.15 10.96
N ILE A 449 20.98 4.98 10.06
CA ILE A 449 21.73 5.61 8.96
C ILE A 449 22.82 6.54 9.53
N LEU A 450 22.52 7.37 10.54
CA LEU A 450 23.49 8.27 11.17
C LEU A 450 24.69 7.51 11.78
N MET A 451 24.45 6.28 12.25
CA MET A 451 25.47 5.45 12.90
C MET A 451 26.09 4.41 11.96
N GLU A 452 25.68 4.34 10.69
CA GLU A 452 26.05 3.30 9.72
C GLU A 452 27.55 3.32 9.35
N GLU A 453 28.23 4.47 9.49
CA GLU A 453 29.69 4.58 9.31
C GLU A 453 30.52 4.14 10.51
N LYS A 454 29.94 3.95 11.69
CA LYS A 454 30.69 3.58 12.90
C LYS A 454 31.06 2.09 12.92
N ARG A 455 31.48 1.48 11.79
CA ARG A 455 31.93 0.06 11.73
C ARG A 455 32.95 -0.31 12.81
N ASN A 456 33.73 0.66 13.27
CA ASN A 456 34.53 0.62 14.49
C ASN A 456 33.64 0.69 15.77
N PHE A 457 32.58 -0.13 15.86
CA PHE A 457 31.50 -0.04 16.87
C PHE A 457 31.91 -0.32 18.34
N LEU A 458 33.21 -0.45 18.61
CA LEU A 458 33.75 -0.96 19.86
C LEU A 458 34.36 0.12 20.76
N ASP A 459 34.47 1.35 20.29
CA ASP A 459 34.55 2.52 21.18
C ASP A 459 33.16 2.68 21.83
N GLN A 460 33.11 2.46 23.14
CA GLN A 460 31.92 2.00 23.88
C GLN A 460 30.72 2.97 23.92
N GLU A 461 30.85 4.18 23.37
CA GLU A 461 29.87 5.26 23.50
C GLU A 461 28.83 5.27 22.36
N GLY A 462 27.62 4.79 22.67
CA GLY A 462 26.44 4.83 21.79
C GLY A 462 25.97 3.47 21.24
N THR A 463 26.71 2.38 21.46
CA THR A 463 26.34 1.04 20.99
C THR A 463 25.03 0.53 21.62
N GLU A 464 24.77 0.87 22.89
CA GLU A 464 23.49 0.60 23.58
C GLU A 464 22.31 1.35 22.93
N GLU A 465 22.50 2.61 22.53
CA GLU A 465 21.46 3.40 21.86
C GLU A 465 21.11 2.81 20.48
N ILE A 466 22.13 2.41 19.70
CA ILE A 466 21.92 1.77 18.40
C ILE A 466 21.17 0.44 18.59
N PHE A 467 21.62 -0.42 19.49
CA PHE A 467 20.98 -1.71 19.74
C PHE A 467 19.51 -1.54 20.16
N SER A 468 19.24 -0.60 21.07
CA SER A 468 17.88 -0.24 21.48
C SER A 468 17.03 0.22 20.30
N ALA A 469 17.55 1.12 19.45
CA ALA A 469 16.85 1.59 18.24
C ALA A 469 16.58 0.47 17.22
N VAL A 470 17.53 -0.45 17.03
CA VAL A 470 17.38 -1.62 16.15
C VAL A 470 16.31 -2.58 16.68
N VAL A 471 16.35 -2.92 17.98
CA VAL A 471 15.35 -3.79 18.61
C VAL A 471 13.96 -3.15 18.55
N GLU A 472 13.87 -1.86 18.88
CA GLU A 472 12.63 -1.08 18.78
C GLU A 472 12.05 -1.15 17.35
N VAL A 473 12.83 -0.83 16.31
CA VAL A 473 12.30 -0.74 14.94
C VAL A 473 11.81 -2.10 14.43
N CYS A 474 12.53 -3.18 14.72
CA CYS A 474 12.17 -4.53 14.28
C CYS A 474 10.86 -5.02 14.92
N LEU A 475 10.72 -4.81 16.24
CA LEU A 475 9.50 -5.17 16.97
C LEU A 475 8.30 -4.30 16.59
N LYS A 476 8.48 -2.99 16.38
CA LYS A 476 7.40 -2.09 15.94
C LYS A 476 6.98 -2.37 14.50
N PHE A 477 7.93 -2.62 13.58
CA PHE A 477 7.61 -3.01 12.21
C PHE A 477 6.76 -4.29 12.17
N ARG A 478 7.12 -5.29 13.00
CA ARG A 478 6.35 -6.54 13.09
C ARG A 478 4.90 -6.32 13.51
N ARG A 479 4.66 -5.47 14.53
CA ARG A 479 3.30 -5.11 14.97
C ARG A 479 2.50 -4.43 13.86
N LEU A 480 3.12 -3.50 13.11
CA LEU A 480 2.48 -2.83 11.97
C LEU A 480 2.13 -3.82 10.84
N GLN A 481 2.97 -4.84 10.62
CA GLN A 481 2.69 -5.91 9.66
C GLN A 481 1.52 -6.81 10.11
N GLU A 482 1.42 -7.10 11.41
CA GLU A 482 0.33 -7.89 12.03
C GLU A 482 -1.01 -7.12 12.09
N GLU A 483 -0.95 -5.80 12.31
CA GLU A 483 -2.08 -4.88 12.20
C GLU A 483 -2.56 -4.69 10.74
N GLY A 484 -1.81 -5.19 9.75
CA GLY A 484 -2.19 -5.17 8.34
C GLY A 484 -1.91 -3.84 7.60
N HIS A 485 -0.97 -3.03 8.09
CA HIS A 485 -0.62 -1.76 7.44
C HIS A 485 -0.03 -2.00 6.04
N VAL A 486 -0.72 -1.52 5.01
CA VAL A 486 -0.37 -1.73 3.59
C VAL A 486 1.05 -1.25 3.26
N MET A 487 1.50 -0.18 3.93
CA MET A 487 2.84 0.41 3.72
C MET A 487 4.00 -0.50 4.16
N CYS A 488 3.74 -1.51 4.99
CA CYS A 488 4.71 -2.55 5.30
C CYS A 488 5.14 -3.36 4.07
N PHE A 489 4.34 -3.39 2.99
CA PHE A 489 4.63 -4.12 1.76
C PHE A 489 5.01 -3.13 0.65
N THR A 490 6.19 -2.53 0.81
CA THR A 490 6.88 -1.70 -0.19
C THR A 490 8.34 -2.11 -0.30
N TRP A 491 8.97 -1.93 -1.46
CA TRP A 491 10.42 -2.19 -1.60
C TRP A 491 11.26 -1.34 -0.65
N SER A 492 10.88 -0.08 -0.41
CA SER A 492 11.53 0.74 0.60
C SER A 492 11.42 0.13 2.01
N ALA A 493 10.24 -0.38 2.39
CA ALA A 493 10.07 -1.02 3.69
C ALA A 493 10.92 -2.29 3.84
N LEU A 494 10.96 -3.14 2.80
CA LEU A 494 11.80 -4.33 2.76
C LEU A 494 13.29 -3.98 2.94
N VAL A 495 13.80 -3.03 2.15
CA VAL A 495 15.22 -2.66 2.15
C VAL A 495 15.64 -2.02 3.48
N PHE A 496 14.90 -1.04 4.01
CA PHE A 496 15.23 -0.43 5.30
C PHE A 496 15.09 -1.42 6.47
N GLN A 497 14.09 -2.31 6.43
CA GLN A 497 13.94 -3.34 7.45
C GLN A 497 15.04 -4.41 7.37
N PHE A 498 15.53 -4.73 6.16
CA PHE A 498 16.70 -5.60 5.99
C PHE A 498 17.96 -4.97 6.57
N ARG A 499 18.21 -3.67 6.34
CA ARG A 499 19.34 -2.96 6.98
C ARG A 499 19.31 -3.09 8.50
N ALA A 500 18.15 -2.79 9.12
CA ALA A 500 17.98 -2.90 10.56
C ALA A 500 18.22 -4.33 11.07
N ALA A 501 17.71 -5.34 10.36
CA ALA A 501 17.89 -6.73 10.73
C ALA A 501 19.34 -7.22 10.60
N ILE A 502 20.09 -6.78 9.58
CA ILE A 502 21.53 -7.07 9.46
C ILE A 502 22.32 -6.34 10.54
N MET A 503 21.99 -5.07 10.85
CA MET A 503 22.63 -4.35 11.95
C MET A 503 22.39 -5.03 13.30
N LEU A 504 21.20 -5.60 13.54
CA LEU A 504 20.92 -6.40 14.75
C LEU A 504 21.89 -7.59 14.85
N LEU A 505 21.97 -8.40 13.79
CA LEU A 505 22.83 -9.57 13.72
C LEU A 505 24.31 -9.18 13.86
N TYR A 506 24.74 -8.09 13.22
CA TYR A 506 26.10 -7.60 13.26
C TYR A 506 26.50 -7.10 14.65
N LEU A 507 25.64 -6.35 15.35
CA LEU A 507 25.88 -5.93 16.74
C LEU A 507 26.01 -7.14 17.67
N ILE A 508 25.09 -8.12 17.54
CA ILE A 508 25.10 -9.38 18.31
C ILE A 508 26.32 -10.24 17.99
N TRP A 509 26.92 -10.09 16.81
CA TRP A 509 28.12 -10.84 16.40
C TRP A 509 29.42 -10.15 16.81
N ALA A 510 29.57 -8.85 16.54
CA ALA A 510 30.78 -8.08 16.79
C ALA A 510 31.07 -7.80 18.27
N THR A 511 30.03 -7.76 19.13
CA THR A 511 30.20 -7.55 20.58
C THR A 511 30.59 -8.83 21.35
N ARG A 512 30.56 -10.01 20.71
CA ARG A 512 30.83 -11.31 21.36
C ARG A 512 32.22 -11.48 21.97
N PRO A 513 33.33 -11.07 21.32
CA PRO A 513 34.66 -11.23 21.91
C PRO A 513 34.79 -10.45 23.22
N ILE A 514 34.16 -9.26 23.28
CA ILE A 514 34.09 -8.43 24.49
C ILE A 514 33.23 -9.12 25.55
N MET A 515 32.05 -9.62 25.17
CA MET A 515 31.17 -10.35 26.09
C MET A 515 31.78 -11.64 26.62
N SER A 516 32.61 -12.36 25.88
CA SER A 516 33.27 -13.56 26.39
C SER A 516 34.19 -13.29 27.60
N SER A 517 34.63 -12.04 27.81
CA SER A 517 35.32 -11.64 29.04
C SER A 517 34.38 -11.08 30.12
N LEU A 518 33.29 -10.41 29.74
CA LEU A 518 32.28 -9.84 30.64
C LEU A 518 31.20 -10.83 31.14
N VAL A 519 31.01 -11.99 30.49
CA VAL A 519 30.02 -13.01 30.88
C VAL A 519 30.29 -13.60 32.28
N LEU A 520 31.52 -13.46 32.79
CA LEU A 520 31.86 -13.70 34.20
C LEU A 520 31.12 -12.78 35.19
N GLN A 521 30.44 -11.73 34.72
CA GLN A 521 29.69 -10.75 35.53
C GLN A 521 28.16 -10.78 35.27
N GLY A 522 27.66 -11.66 34.39
CA GLY A 522 26.23 -11.97 34.28
C GLY A 522 25.33 -10.93 33.58
N GLN A 523 25.88 -9.93 32.90
CA GLN A 523 25.12 -8.96 32.10
C GLN A 523 25.22 -9.25 30.60
N ASN A 524 24.19 -9.91 30.03
CA ASN A 524 24.05 -10.05 28.58
C ASN A 524 23.23 -8.86 28.02
N VAL A 525 23.91 -7.75 27.74
CA VAL A 525 23.29 -6.46 27.33
C VAL A 525 22.77 -6.48 25.88
N TYR A 526 23.30 -7.36 25.03
CA TYR A 526 23.11 -7.37 23.58
C TYR A 526 22.50 -8.69 23.09
N ASP A 527 21.34 -9.05 23.64
CA ASP A 527 20.54 -10.20 23.21
C ASP A 527 19.06 -9.82 23.16
N SER A 528 18.36 -10.23 22.10
CA SER A 528 16.92 -10.02 21.92
C SER A 528 16.34 -11.06 20.96
N PRO A 529 16.04 -12.27 21.47
CA PRO A 529 15.47 -13.33 20.65
C PRO A 529 14.12 -12.94 20.03
N GLU A 530 13.34 -12.08 20.69
CA GLU A 530 12.06 -11.59 20.15
C GLU A 530 12.24 -10.71 18.91
N ALA A 531 13.30 -9.89 18.86
CA ALA A 531 13.59 -9.05 17.70
C ALA A 531 14.11 -9.88 16.51
N ILE A 532 14.90 -10.92 16.78
CA ILE A 532 15.38 -11.87 15.76
C ILE A 532 14.21 -12.70 15.19
N GLU A 533 13.33 -13.20 16.06
CA GLU A 533 12.13 -13.93 15.64
C GLU A 533 11.17 -13.02 14.84
N ALA A 534 11.01 -11.76 15.27
CA ALA A 534 10.25 -10.76 14.53
C ALA A 534 10.82 -10.50 13.13
N CYS A 535 12.14 -10.33 12.99
CA CYS A 535 12.81 -10.20 11.69
C CYS A 535 12.61 -11.44 10.81
N THR A 536 12.76 -12.64 11.36
CA THR A 536 12.53 -13.91 10.65
C THR A 536 11.09 -13.97 10.10
N LYS A 537 10.10 -13.63 10.93
CA LYS A 537 8.68 -13.56 10.52
C LYS A 537 8.41 -12.44 9.51
N ASN A 538 9.08 -11.29 9.63
CA ASN A 538 8.94 -10.16 8.70
C ASN A 538 9.34 -10.57 7.28
N PHE A 539 10.53 -11.14 7.09
CA PHE A 539 11.01 -11.54 5.75
C PHE A 539 10.27 -12.75 5.19
N ALA A 540 9.87 -13.71 6.03
CA ALA A 540 8.97 -14.78 5.61
C ALA A 540 7.62 -14.23 5.08
N CYS A 541 7.05 -13.20 5.72
CA CYS A 541 5.83 -12.56 5.24
C CYS A 541 6.01 -11.72 3.96
N PHE A 542 7.24 -11.31 3.62
CA PHE A 542 7.55 -10.72 2.32
C PHE A 542 7.70 -11.81 1.25
N ALA A 543 8.51 -12.84 1.51
CA ALA A 543 8.76 -13.93 0.56
C ALA A 543 7.50 -14.77 0.23
N ASP A 544 6.55 -14.88 1.17
CA ASP A 544 5.21 -15.45 0.97
C ASP A 544 4.34 -14.66 -0.03
N ARG A 545 4.66 -13.38 -0.28
CA ARG A 545 3.90 -12.49 -1.17
C ARG A 545 4.64 -12.16 -2.45
N TRP A 546 5.95 -11.93 -2.36
CA TRP A 546 6.83 -11.41 -3.40
C TRP A 546 7.98 -12.40 -3.59
N GLU A 547 7.99 -13.12 -4.71
CA GLU A 547 9.03 -14.11 -5.02
C GLU A 547 10.43 -13.48 -5.05
N ASP A 548 10.55 -12.30 -5.66
CA ASP A 548 11.80 -11.52 -5.73
C ASP A 548 12.30 -11.03 -4.35
N ALA A 549 11.49 -11.14 -3.29
CA ALA A 549 11.92 -10.86 -1.91
C ALA A 549 12.55 -12.08 -1.20
N MET A 550 12.48 -13.28 -1.79
CA MET A 550 13.08 -14.51 -1.26
C MET A 550 14.57 -14.39 -0.87
N PRO A 551 15.45 -13.72 -1.64
CA PRO A 551 16.89 -13.63 -1.33
C PRO A 551 17.15 -12.95 0.03
N TYR A 552 16.37 -11.92 0.37
CA TYR A 552 16.45 -11.25 1.67
C TYR A 552 16.13 -12.21 2.83
N SER A 553 15.10 -13.04 2.67
CA SER A 553 14.71 -14.02 3.69
C SER A 553 15.74 -15.14 3.84
N LYS A 554 16.24 -15.69 2.74
CA LYS A 554 17.19 -16.80 2.75
C LYS A 554 18.57 -16.36 3.28
N LEU A 555 19.07 -15.20 2.85
CA LEU A 555 20.32 -14.66 3.36
C LEU A 555 20.23 -14.32 4.86
N TYR A 556 19.12 -13.73 5.32
CA TYR A 556 18.92 -13.46 6.75
C TYR A 556 18.91 -14.76 7.59
N GLN A 557 18.24 -15.82 7.12
CA GLN A 557 18.21 -17.12 7.77
C GLN A 557 19.61 -17.73 7.91
N TYR A 558 20.43 -17.68 6.84
CA TYR A 558 21.81 -18.15 6.87
C TYR A 558 22.66 -17.43 7.93
N LEU A 559 22.61 -16.09 7.94
CA LEU A 559 23.39 -15.26 8.86
C LEU A 559 22.99 -15.49 10.31
N HIS A 560 21.69 -15.55 10.59
CA HIS A 560 21.17 -15.89 11.92
C HIS A 560 21.63 -17.30 12.35
N GLN A 561 21.56 -18.31 11.48
CA GLN A 561 22.04 -19.65 11.81
C GLN A 561 23.54 -19.66 12.12
N LYS A 562 24.38 -18.97 11.34
CA LYS A 562 25.83 -18.88 11.58
C LYS A 562 26.14 -18.24 12.94
N ILE A 563 25.35 -17.24 13.32
CA ILE A 563 25.38 -16.57 14.63
C ILE A 563 24.92 -17.50 15.76
N LEU A 564 23.99 -18.43 15.51
CA LEU A 564 23.53 -19.42 16.50
C LEU A 564 24.48 -20.63 16.65
N GLN A 565 25.05 -21.13 15.55
CA GLN A 565 26.05 -22.20 15.58
C GLN A 565 27.29 -21.79 16.40
N SER A 566 27.70 -20.53 16.28
CA SER A 566 28.81 -19.95 17.06
C SER A 566 28.48 -19.69 18.54
N THR A 567 27.22 -19.84 19.00
CA THR A 567 26.87 -19.90 20.44
C THR A 567 26.72 -21.33 20.97
N GLY A 568 26.98 -22.36 20.16
CA GLY A 568 26.87 -23.77 20.57
C GLY A 568 25.43 -24.28 20.70
N VAL A 569 24.43 -23.51 20.27
CA VAL A 569 23.03 -23.92 20.27
C VAL A 569 22.73 -24.69 19.00
N ILE A 570 22.75 -26.02 19.09
CA ILE A 570 22.46 -26.92 17.97
C ILE A 570 20.94 -27.06 17.77
N GLY A 571 20.37 -26.19 16.94
CA GLY A 571 19.07 -26.44 16.32
C GLY A 571 19.24 -27.37 15.11
N MET A 572 18.72 -28.59 15.18
CA MET A 572 18.55 -29.45 14.00
C MET A 572 17.30 -29.02 13.23
N ASP A 573 17.49 -28.31 12.14
CA ASP A 573 16.46 -28.13 11.10
C ASP A 573 17.09 -28.35 9.72
N THR A 574 16.37 -29.00 8.82
CA THR A 574 16.96 -29.68 7.65
C THR A 574 16.88 -28.91 6.34
N ASP A 575 16.18 -27.77 6.31
CA ASP A 575 15.89 -26.95 5.11
C ASP A 575 16.64 -25.58 5.10
N LEU A 576 17.75 -25.46 5.83
CA LEU A 576 18.50 -24.19 5.91
C LEU A 576 19.48 -24.00 4.74
N PRO A 577 19.60 -22.76 4.22
CA PRO A 577 20.46 -22.46 3.08
C PRO A 577 21.94 -22.72 3.38
N THR A 578 22.63 -23.31 2.40
CA THR A 578 24.07 -23.52 2.39
C THR A 578 24.84 -22.22 2.12
N LEU A 579 26.16 -22.22 2.37
CA LEU A 579 27.02 -21.07 2.05
C LEU A 579 26.90 -20.68 0.56
N ALA A 580 26.91 -21.64 -0.36
CA ALA A 580 26.82 -21.39 -1.79
C ALA A 580 25.46 -20.77 -2.20
N GLU A 581 24.36 -21.18 -1.56
CA GLU A 581 23.04 -20.56 -1.77
C GLU A 581 22.97 -19.14 -1.18
N ALA A 582 23.60 -18.93 -0.02
CA ALA A 582 23.72 -17.60 0.59
C ALA A 582 24.58 -16.64 -0.26
N GLU A 583 25.67 -17.13 -0.86
CA GLU A 583 26.50 -16.37 -1.81
C GLU A 583 25.72 -16.01 -3.08
N ALA A 584 24.99 -16.97 -3.68
CA ALA A 584 24.14 -16.71 -4.85
C ALA A 584 23.04 -15.67 -4.56
N HIS A 585 22.38 -15.76 -3.40
CA HIS A 585 21.40 -14.75 -2.98
C HIS A 585 22.06 -13.39 -2.69
N LEU A 586 23.26 -13.37 -2.12
CA LEU A 586 24.00 -12.12 -1.90
C LEU A 586 24.38 -11.45 -3.23
N ASP A 587 24.80 -12.20 -4.23
CA ASP A 587 25.13 -11.67 -5.55
C ASP A 587 23.89 -11.11 -6.27
N GLN A 588 22.76 -11.81 -6.20
CA GLN A 588 21.47 -11.28 -6.67
C GLN A 588 21.08 -9.96 -5.97
N LEU A 589 21.38 -9.81 -4.68
CA LEU A 589 21.14 -8.56 -3.95
C LEU A 589 22.14 -7.45 -4.32
N LYS A 590 23.40 -7.77 -4.66
CA LYS A 590 24.38 -6.80 -5.19
C LYS A 590 23.91 -6.21 -6.52
N GLU A 591 23.37 -7.02 -7.42
CA GLU A 591 22.79 -6.57 -8.70
C GLU A 591 21.64 -5.57 -8.49
N ASN A 592 20.86 -5.75 -7.41
CA ASN A 592 19.76 -4.87 -6.99
C ASN A 592 20.20 -3.70 -6.08
N TYR A 593 21.47 -3.28 -6.14
CA TYR A 593 22.05 -2.15 -5.41
C TYR A 593 21.98 -2.24 -3.87
N LEU A 594 22.24 -3.44 -3.30
CA LEU A 594 22.42 -3.64 -1.86
C LEU A 594 23.42 -2.63 -1.27
N HIS A 595 23.08 -2.04 -0.12
CA HIS A 595 23.88 -0.97 0.46
C HIS A 595 25.27 -1.43 0.91
N ARG A 596 26.35 -0.78 0.45
CA ARG A 596 27.74 -1.18 0.76
C ARG A 596 28.05 -1.35 2.25
N ALA A 597 27.48 -0.50 3.11
CA ALA A 597 27.72 -0.65 4.55
C ALA A 597 27.12 -1.96 5.09
N ILE A 598 25.93 -2.33 4.63
CA ILE A 598 25.25 -3.61 4.95
C ILE A 598 25.92 -4.79 4.25
N LEU A 599 26.34 -4.64 2.99
CA LEU A 599 27.09 -5.67 2.25
C LEU A 599 28.33 -6.10 3.03
N GLY A 600 29.18 -5.18 3.48
CA GLY A 600 30.35 -5.59 4.24
C GLY A 600 30.02 -6.12 5.64
N MET A 601 28.95 -5.66 6.32
CA MET A 601 28.50 -6.34 7.55
C MET A 601 28.11 -7.80 7.31
N ILE A 602 27.50 -8.09 6.14
CA ILE A 602 27.19 -9.44 5.69
C ILE A 602 28.47 -10.22 5.42
N GLU A 603 29.42 -9.66 4.66
CA GLU A 603 30.71 -10.30 4.33
C GLU A 603 31.54 -10.59 5.58
N ASP A 604 31.59 -9.65 6.54
CA ASP A 604 32.26 -9.78 7.83
C ASP A 604 31.69 -11.00 8.60
N ILE A 605 30.36 -11.11 8.71
CA ILE A 605 29.68 -12.28 9.31
C ILE A 605 29.91 -13.56 8.48
N MET A 606 29.77 -13.51 7.15
CA MET A 606 29.84 -14.68 6.24
C MET A 606 31.24 -15.30 6.17
N TYR A 607 32.29 -14.50 6.24
CA TYR A 607 33.67 -14.97 6.10
C TYR A 607 34.49 -14.91 7.40
N GLY A 608 33.93 -14.32 8.47
CA GLY A 608 34.63 -14.18 9.75
C GLY A 608 35.60 -12.99 9.81
N GLY A 609 35.42 -12.02 8.91
CA GLY A 609 36.25 -10.83 8.81
C GLY A 609 35.89 -9.79 9.86
N PHE A 610 36.51 -9.84 11.04
CA PHE A 610 36.59 -8.66 11.91
C PHE A 610 37.93 -8.66 12.64
N VAL A 611 38.96 -8.21 11.94
CA VAL A 611 40.26 -7.92 12.55
C VAL A 611 40.09 -6.64 13.35
N GLN A 612 39.88 -6.77 14.66
CA GLN A 612 40.24 -5.70 15.58
C GLN A 612 41.70 -5.33 15.28
N CYS A 613 42.01 -4.05 15.10
CA CYS A 613 43.39 -3.62 15.28
C CYS A 613 43.79 -4.00 16.70
N GLU A 614 44.56 -5.08 16.84
CA GLU A 614 45.36 -5.28 18.04
C GLU A 614 46.14 -3.98 18.22
N VAL A 615 45.86 -3.29 19.33
CA VAL A 615 46.69 -2.17 19.77
C VAL A 615 48.06 -2.77 20.02
N ILE A 616 48.95 -2.64 19.03
CA ILE A 616 50.36 -2.95 19.17
C ILE A 616 50.81 -2.17 20.42
N PRO A 617 51.23 -2.83 21.50
CA PRO A 617 51.69 -2.10 22.67
C PRO A 617 52.88 -1.25 22.26
N ASP A 618 52.85 0.05 22.55
CA ASP A 618 53.98 0.97 22.32
C ASP A 618 55.19 0.51 23.13
N LEU A 619 55.96 -0.40 22.56
CA LEU A 619 57.19 -0.96 23.10
C LEU A 619 58.20 -1.08 21.97
N LEU A 620 59.32 -0.37 22.15
CA LEU A 620 60.55 -0.41 21.35
C LEU A 620 60.54 0.39 20.04
N VAL A 621 60.35 1.71 20.17
CA VAL A 621 61.23 2.66 19.47
C VAL A 621 62.06 3.41 20.51
N THR A 622 63.08 2.72 21.02
CA THR A 622 64.24 3.33 21.69
C THR A 622 65.46 3.05 20.83
N ASP A 623 66.13 4.13 20.42
CA ASP A 623 67.49 4.20 19.91
C ASP A 623 67.86 3.33 18.69
N MET A 624 68.12 3.99 17.55
CA MET A 624 69.51 4.21 17.10
C MET A 624 69.58 5.15 15.87
N GLU A 625 70.39 6.20 16.04
CA GLU A 625 71.16 7.04 15.08
C GLU A 625 70.63 7.28 13.64
#